data_AF-A0A9D2CG55-F1
#
_entry.id   AF-A0A9D2CG55-F1
#
_cell.length_a   1.000
_cell.length_b   1.000
_cell.length_c   1.000
_cell.angle_alpha   90.00
_cell.angle_beta   90.00
_cell.angle_gamma   90.00
#
_symmetry.space_group_name_H-M   'P 1'
#
loop_
_entity.id
_entity.type
_entity.pdbx_description
1 polymer ?
#
loop_
_entity_poly.entity_id
_entity_poly.type
_entity_poly.pdbx_seq_one_letter_code
_entity_poly.pdbx_strand_id
1 'polypeptide(L)'
;MLNTFAMLASFWDKLTGDSTGITLMVLFIVGAAALVAVIVTLVLLSLRHTLLLDYGDKKEKFSVANYKAVDLPAPSREGAKFAGWFYDAQFTHAAESPFQMGKESVTLYAKWEQTPQEESVLKEDDRAQEEKDPETEEEMIAESAPQPEKEREETVFAEETLAESTEPAREEAVQEPAGAEGEPAAQIFEEDADEEAENDEEAGEGDEIDNALVTLVTGGKVFVQYRRSFRARLIQADDEMKGYYNLLRNELLSYVGIKERESWNYDSFNVGRRQFAKVNANTKSLILYLALEPESVDEKYRFRDVSEKRRYKNVPVRYKITGARSFKYALELIEQAAAKFELDFARYGEDLVIPYEDRETLIKKRLIKVYAKRETGETVTEEQLETYIAEGAKVEKLSAYTVTDQVNVGEAETLISDATAKQLIALAGERSERAAQGKRTYVNLDTISEHFREDETVDLASLKERGLVDKKAAAYKVLARGSLNKSLTIVANDFSLPAVKMIALTGGRVVKVRKE
;
A
#
# COMPACT_ATOMS: atom_id res chain seq x y z
N MET A 1 -31.36 34.77 -16.27
CA MET A 1 -32.40 34.56 -15.24
C MET A 1 -33.76 35.16 -15.59
N LEU A 2 -33.89 36.29 -16.31
CA LEU A 2 -35.21 36.87 -16.61
C LEU A 2 -36.14 35.96 -17.45
N ASN A 3 -35.66 35.38 -18.56
CA ASN A 3 -36.49 34.52 -19.43
C ASN A 3 -37.02 33.25 -18.74
N THR A 4 -36.32 32.69 -17.75
CA THR A 4 -36.75 31.47 -17.05
C THR A 4 -37.94 31.72 -16.12
N PHE A 5 -38.00 32.91 -15.49
CA PHE A 5 -39.19 33.30 -14.70
C PHE A 5 -40.41 33.56 -15.58
N ALA A 6 -40.23 34.17 -16.76
CA ALA A 6 -41.32 34.41 -17.71
C ALA A 6 -41.97 33.10 -18.23
N MET A 7 -41.15 32.06 -18.50
CA MET A 7 -41.68 30.73 -18.83
C MET A 7 -42.45 30.11 -17.66
N LEU A 8 -41.92 30.16 -16.43
CA LEU A 8 -42.61 29.62 -15.25
C LEU A 8 -43.96 30.30 -14.98
N ALA A 9 -44.03 31.62 -15.15
CA ALA A 9 -45.28 32.37 -14.99
C ALA A 9 -46.33 31.98 -16.05
N SER A 10 -45.94 31.91 -17.33
CA SER A 10 -46.87 31.51 -18.42
C SER A 10 -47.29 30.04 -18.35
N PHE A 11 -46.47 29.16 -17.75
CA PHE A 11 -46.83 27.78 -17.42
C PHE A 11 -47.87 27.71 -16.30
N TRP A 12 -47.72 28.53 -15.25
CA TRP A 12 -48.67 28.63 -14.14
C TRP A 12 -50.04 29.16 -14.57
N ASP A 13 -50.08 30.24 -15.36
CA ASP A 13 -51.32 30.86 -15.83
C ASP A 13 -52.12 29.94 -16.79
N LYS A 14 -51.43 28.99 -17.42
CA LYS A 14 -52.03 27.93 -18.24
C LYS A 14 -52.50 26.70 -17.44
N LEU A 15 -52.16 26.63 -16.15
CA LEU A 15 -52.53 25.57 -15.20
C LEU A 15 -53.76 25.92 -14.34
N THR A 16 -54.14 27.19 -14.27
CA THR A 16 -55.27 27.70 -13.48
C THR A 16 -56.59 27.76 -14.26
N GLY A 17 -56.56 27.76 -15.60
CA GLY A 17 -57.72 28.01 -16.46
C GLY A 17 -58.66 26.83 -16.75
N ASP A 18 -58.35 25.60 -16.32
CA ASP A 18 -59.15 24.41 -16.63
C ASP A 18 -59.16 23.40 -15.47
N SER A 19 -60.23 22.60 -15.36
CA SER A 19 -60.46 21.64 -14.27
C SER A 19 -59.40 20.53 -14.20
N THR A 20 -58.75 20.25 -15.33
CA THR A 20 -57.62 19.33 -15.46
C THR A 20 -56.34 19.90 -14.83
N GLY A 21 -56.14 21.22 -14.92
CA GLY A 21 -55.01 21.92 -14.33
C GLY A 21 -55.08 22.00 -12.80
N ILE A 22 -56.28 22.22 -12.25
CA ILE A 22 -56.50 22.19 -10.79
C ILE A 22 -56.20 20.79 -10.20
N THR A 23 -56.59 19.73 -10.90
CA THR A 23 -56.30 18.36 -10.47
C THR A 23 -54.81 18.02 -10.58
N LEU A 24 -54.11 18.51 -11.62
CA LEU A 24 -52.65 18.43 -11.72
C LEU A 24 -51.94 19.22 -10.60
N MET A 25 -52.41 20.42 -10.24
CA MET A 25 -51.92 21.20 -9.10
C MET A 25 -52.02 20.42 -7.79
N VAL A 26 -53.19 19.82 -7.51
CA VAL A 26 -53.40 19.01 -6.29
C VAL A 26 -52.49 17.78 -6.29
N LEU A 27 -52.36 17.07 -7.40
CA LEU A 27 -51.42 15.94 -7.53
C LEU A 27 -49.96 16.36 -7.32
N PHE A 28 -49.56 17.55 -7.79
CA PHE A 28 -48.20 18.06 -7.61
C PHE A 28 -47.94 18.47 -6.15
N ILE A 29 -48.92 19.06 -5.47
CA ILE A 29 -48.83 19.40 -4.03
C ILE A 29 -48.77 18.13 -3.17
N VAL A 30 -49.61 17.13 -3.46
CA VAL A 30 -49.58 15.83 -2.75
C VAL A 30 -48.27 15.08 -3.03
N GLY A 31 -47.78 15.10 -4.28
CA GLY A 31 -46.48 14.54 -4.65
C GLY A 31 -45.30 15.23 -3.96
N ALA A 32 -45.33 16.56 -3.84
CA ALA A 32 -44.34 17.33 -3.09
C ALA A 32 -44.39 17.04 -1.58
N ALA A 33 -45.59 16.92 -1.00
CA ALA A 33 -45.75 16.54 0.41
C ALA A 33 -45.24 15.11 0.68
N ALA A 34 -45.51 14.16 -0.22
CA ALA A 34 -44.98 12.81 -0.15
C ALA A 34 -43.44 12.78 -0.30
N LEU A 35 -42.88 13.58 -1.22
CA LEU A 35 -41.43 13.73 -1.38
C LEU A 35 -40.78 14.31 -0.12
N VAL A 36 -41.37 15.35 0.49
CA VAL A 36 -40.91 15.91 1.76
C VAL A 36 -40.99 14.88 2.89
N ALA A 37 -42.06 14.08 2.97
CA ALA A 37 -42.18 13.00 3.94
C ALA A 37 -41.08 11.93 3.76
N VAL A 38 -40.77 11.55 2.52
CA VAL A 38 -39.66 10.62 2.19
C VAL A 38 -38.30 11.23 2.52
N ILE A 39 -38.09 12.51 2.27
CA ILE A 39 -36.85 13.22 2.66
C ILE A 39 -36.72 13.27 4.19
N VAL A 40 -37.79 13.56 4.92
CA VAL A 40 -37.81 13.58 6.39
C VAL A 40 -37.54 12.19 6.97
N THR A 41 -38.12 11.11 6.43
CA THR A 41 -37.81 9.75 6.91
C THR A 41 -36.38 9.34 6.56
N LEU A 42 -35.85 9.69 5.37
CA LEU A 42 -34.44 9.48 5.04
C LEU A 42 -33.50 10.27 5.97
N VAL A 43 -33.84 11.51 6.32
CA VAL A 43 -33.08 12.31 7.30
C VAL A 43 -33.11 11.64 8.68
N LEU A 44 -34.28 11.21 9.17
CA LEU A 44 -34.43 10.51 10.45
C LEU A 44 -33.70 9.16 10.50
N LEU A 45 -33.57 8.46 9.37
CA LEU A 45 -32.76 7.25 9.21
C LEU A 45 -31.26 7.55 9.07
N SER A 46 -30.88 8.74 8.59
CA SER A 46 -29.48 9.18 8.48
C SER A 46 -28.87 9.68 9.80
N LEU A 47 -29.71 10.06 10.77
CA LEU A 47 -29.27 10.45 12.11
C LEU A 47 -28.54 9.29 12.79
N ARG A 48 -27.39 9.62 13.41
CA ARG A 48 -26.54 8.69 14.15
C ARG A 48 -26.41 9.15 15.59
N HIS A 49 -26.61 8.23 16.51
CA HIS A 49 -26.43 8.44 17.95
C HIS A 49 -25.17 7.74 18.45
N THR A 50 -24.68 8.15 19.63
CA THR A 50 -23.47 7.57 20.22
C THR A 50 -23.86 6.45 21.18
N LEU A 51 -23.41 5.24 20.89
CA LEU A 51 -23.37 4.14 21.85
C LEU A 51 -22.01 4.17 22.54
N LEU A 52 -21.99 4.26 23.88
CA LEU A 52 -20.78 4.27 24.68
C LEU A 52 -20.69 2.94 25.44
N LEU A 53 -19.67 2.14 25.14
CA LEU A 53 -19.38 0.90 25.86
C LEU A 53 -18.34 1.18 26.94
N ASP A 54 -18.74 1.02 28.20
CA ASP A 54 -17.94 1.25 29.39
C ASP A 54 -17.50 -0.09 29.99
N TYR A 55 -16.24 -0.45 29.76
CA TYR A 55 -15.66 -1.73 30.18
C TYR A 55 -15.13 -1.68 31.63
N GLY A 56 -15.29 -0.54 32.32
CA GLY A 56 -14.61 -0.22 33.58
C GLY A 56 -13.31 0.54 33.32
N ASP A 57 -12.27 -0.18 32.87
CA ASP A 57 -10.93 0.38 32.66
C ASP A 57 -10.76 1.10 31.31
N LYS A 58 -11.69 0.90 30.37
CA LYS A 58 -11.68 1.45 29.00
C LYS A 58 -13.08 1.88 28.60
N LYS A 59 -13.20 2.95 27.80
CA LYS A 59 -14.48 3.43 27.27
C LYS A 59 -14.39 3.61 25.76
N GLU A 60 -15.28 2.97 25.01
CA GLU A 60 -15.31 3.01 23.55
C GLU A 60 -16.61 3.68 23.06
N LYS A 61 -16.51 4.47 21.99
CA LYS A 61 -17.65 5.25 21.45
C LYS A 61 -17.92 4.84 20.01
N PHE A 62 -19.13 4.36 19.76
CA PHE A 62 -19.58 3.92 18.44
C PHE A 62 -20.68 4.84 17.92
N SER A 63 -20.53 5.34 16.69
CA SER A 63 -21.55 6.16 16.01
C SER A 63 -22.50 5.24 15.23
N VAL A 64 -23.66 4.96 15.82
CA VAL A 64 -24.63 3.97 15.30
C VAL A 64 -25.83 4.69 14.70
N ALA A 65 -26.35 4.20 13.56
CA ALA A 65 -27.57 4.73 12.94
C ALA A 65 -28.82 4.28 13.71
N ASN A 66 -29.86 5.12 13.73
CA ASN A 66 -31.13 4.84 14.39
C ASN A 66 -31.73 3.48 13.99
N TYR A 67 -32.30 2.76 14.97
CA TYR A 67 -32.97 1.47 14.81
C TYR A 67 -32.09 0.33 14.25
N LYS A 68 -30.78 0.52 14.12
CA LYS A 68 -29.88 -0.54 13.70
C LYS A 68 -29.59 -1.48 14.89
N ALA A 69 -29.73 -2.78 14.66
CA ALA A 69 -29.20 -3.81 15.56
C ALA A 69 -27.66 -3.82 15.52
N VAL A 70 -27.04 -3.98 16.68
CA VAL A 70 -25.60 -4.03 16.90
C VAL A 70 -25.28 -5.26 17.74
N ASP A 71 -24.50 -6.19 17.20
CA ASP A 71 -23.91 -7.26 17.97
C ASP A 71 -22.89 -6.66 18.96
N LEU A 72 -23.19 -6.75 20.26
CA LEU A 72 -22.29 -6.24 21.29
C LEU A 72 -21.10 -7.19 21.44
N PRO A 73 -19.85 -6.67 21.55
CA PRO A 73 -18.69 -7.52 21.75
C PRO A 73 -18.79 -8.25 23.10
N ALA A 74 -18.30 -9.49 23.14
CA ALA A 74 -18.07 -10.25 24.37
C ALA A 74 -16.57 -10.16 24.72
N PRO A 75 -16.14 -9.16 25.52
CA PRO A 75 -14.74 -9.02 25.89
C PRO A 75 -14.28 -10.18 26.79
N SER A 76 -13.00 -10.51 26.72
CA SER A 76 -12.34 -11.41 27.68
C SER A 76 -11.35 -10.61 28.54
N ARG A 77 -11.17 -11.01 29.81
CA ARG A 77 -10.29 -10.37 30.77
C ARG A 77 -9.59 -11.44 31.61
N GLU A 78 -8.30 -11.25 31.87
CA GLU A 78 -7.54 -12.13 32.76
C GLU A 78 -8.15 -12.11 34.17
N GLY A 79 -8.38 -13.30 34.75
CA GLY A 79 -8.97 -13.47 36.08
C GLY A 79 -10.50 -13.24 36.21
N ALA A 80 -11.19 -12.77 35.17
CA ALA A 80 -12.63 -12.48 35.26
C ALA A 80 -13.44 -12.87 34.01
N LYS A 81 -14.56 -13.55 34.23
CA LYS A 81 -15.51 -13.95 33.21
C LYS A 81 -16.48 -12.80 32.91
N PHE A 82 -16.69 -12.51 31.63
CA PHE A 82 -17.68 -11.53 31.20
C PHE A 82 -19.11 -12.08 31.40
N ALA A 83 -19.95 -11.32 32.10
CA ALA A 83 -21.30 -11.72 32.49
C ALA A 83 -22.42 -11.02 31.70
N GLY A 84 -22.12 -9.96 30.96
CA GLY A 84 -23.06 -9.26 30.09
C GLY A 84 -22.96 -7.74 30.11
N TRP A 85 -23.75 -7.09 29.25
CA TRP A 85 -23.88 -5.64 29.18
C TRP A 85 -25.13 -5.18 29.94
N PHE A 86 -25.07 -4.01 30.58
CA PHE A 86 -26.15 -3.45 31.40
C PHE A 86 -26.33 -1.96 31.11
N TYR A 87 -27.55 -1.42 31.25
CA TYR A 87 -27.85 0.00 31.08
C TYR A 87 -27.38 0.88 32.26
N ASP A 88 -27.05 0.26 33.39
CA ASP A 88 -26.72 0.92 34.65
C ASP A 88 -25.42 0.39 35.27
N ALA A 89 -24.70 1.26 35.99
CA ALA A 89 -23.50 0.89 36.73
C ALA A 89 -23.79 0.05 38.00
N GLN A 90 -25.07 -0.22 38.29
CA GLN A 90 -25.51 -1.09 39.37
C GLN A 90 -25.86 -2.51 38.87
N PHE A 91 -25.80 -2.75 37.56
CA PHE A 91 -26.07 -4.03 36.91
C PHE A 91 -27.47 -4.61 37.22
N THR A 92 -28.47 -3.74 37.27
CA THR A 92 -29.88 -4.06 37.53
C THR A 92 -30.69 -4.23 36.24
N HIS A 93 -30.35 -3.53 35.16
CA HIS A 93 -31.03 -3.66 33.86
C HIS A 93 -30.07 -4.19 32.79
N ALA A 94 -30.18 -5.48 32.46
CA ALA A 94 -29.39 -6.11 31.41
C ALA A 94 -29.78 -5.60 30.01
N ALA A 95 -28.80 -5.55 29.10
CA ALA A 95 -28.98 -5.26 27.69
C ALA A 95 -28.84 -6.54 26.86
N GLU A 96 -29.89 -6.89 26.12
CA GLU A 96 -29.90 -8.06 25.24
C GLU A 96 -29.01 -7.84 24.00
N SER A 97 -28.45 -8.93 23.47
CA SER A 97 -27.70 -8.94 22.21
C SER A 97 -28.46 -9.76 21.17
N PRO A 98 -28.66 -9.26 19.93
CA PRO A 98 -28.15 -8.00 19.39
C PRO A 98 -28.90 -6.77 19.91
N PHE A 99 -28.14 -5.75 20.31
CA PHE A 99 -28.66 -4.52 20.91
C PHE A 99 -29.29 -3.62 19.84
N GLN A 100 -30.55 -3.19 20.03
CA GLN A 100 -31.22 -2.28 19.09
C GLN A 100 -30.99 -0.82 19.47
N MET A 101 -30.34 -0.06 18.58
CA MET A 101 -30.08 1.36 18.82
C MET A 101 -31.39 2.18 18.84
N GLY A 102 -31.66 2.83 19.98
CA GLY A 102 -32.82 3.68 20.17
C GLY A 102 -32.76 5.03 19.44
N LYS A 103 -33.60 5.98 19.87
CA LYS A 103 -33.68 7.35 19.33
C LYS A 103 -32.66 8.32 19.94
N GLU A 104 -31.84 7.86 20.89
CA GLU A 104 -30.98 8.70 21.73
C GLU A 104 -29.63 7.98 21.96
N SER A 105 -28.63 8.72 22.46
CA SER A 105 -27.31 8.16 22.81
C SER A 105 -27.38 7.39 24.13
N VAL A 106 -26.78 6.20 24.19
CA VAL A 106 -26.87 5.26 25.33
C VAL A 106 -25.48 4.86 25.81
N THR A 107 -25.31 4.70 27.12
CA THR A 107 -24.13 4.07 27.73
C THR A 107 -24.50 2.66 28.19
N LEU A 108 -23.63 1.68 27.93
CA LEU A 108 -23.74 0.32 28.46
C LEU A 108 -22.48 -0.04 29.27
N TYR A 109 -22.68 -0.72 30.39
CA TYR A 109 -21.64 -1.12 31.35
C TYR A 109 -21.37 -2.62 31.28
N ALA A 110 -20.09 -3.01 31.24
CA ALA A 110 -19.67 -4.40 31.26
C ALA A 110 -19.69 -4.97 32.68
N LYS A 111 -20.42 -6.06 32.91
CA LYS A 111 -20.39 -6.83 34.16
C LYS A 111 -19.35 -7.94 34.09
N TRP A 112 -18.59 -8.09 35.17
CA TRP A 112 -17.53 -9.09 35.32
C TRP A 112 -17.78 -9.94 36.57
N GLU A 113 -17.62 -11.26 36.44
CA GLU A 113 -17.63 -12.24 37.53
C GLU A 113 -16.19 -12.72 37.76
N GLN A 114 -15.69 -12.62 39.00
CA GLN A 114 -14.36 -13.09 39.36
C GLN A 114 -14.39 -14.61 39.59
N THR A 115 -13.44 -15.34 39.03
CA THR A 115 -13.26 -16.76 39.32
C THR A 115 -12.32 -16.91 40.52
N PRO A 116 -12.75 -17.50 41.65
CA PRO A 116 -11.85 -17.79 42.76
C PRO A 116 -10.74 -18.76 42.30
N GLN A 117 -9.49 -18.45 42.61
CA GLN A 117 -8.40 -19.44 42.50
C GLN A 117 -8.47 -20.37 43.71
N GLU A 118 -8.43 -21.68 43.48
CA GLU A 118 -8.29 -22.66 44.56
C GLU A 118 -6.84 -22.64 45.08
N GLU A 119 -6.70 -22.35 46.37
CA GLU A 119 -5.42 -22.20 47.07
C GLU A 119 -4.82 -23.59 47.34
N SER A 120 -3.89 -24.04 46.49
CA SER A 120 -3.25 -25.35 46.62
C SER A 120 -2.24 -25.37 47.77
N VAL A 121 -2.73 -25.70 48.97
CA VAL A 121 -2.01 -25.71 50.25
C VAL A 121 -0.72 -26.55 50.20
N LEU A 122 0.35 -25.98 50.75
CA LEU A 122 1.66 -26.62 50.97
C LEU A 122 1.56 -27.89 51.83
N LYS A 123 2.46 -28.84 51.56
CA LYS A 123 2.92 -29.80 52.56
C LYS A 123 4.45 -29.79 52.62
N GLU A 124 4.96 -29.36 53.75
CA GLU A 124 6.33 -29.61 54.19
C GLU A 124 6.41 -31.00 54.83
N ASP A 125 7.52 -31.70 54.61
CA ASP A 125 8.07 -32.86 55.36
C ASP A 125 9.36 -33.27 54.58
N ASP A 126 10.56 -33.44 55.14
CA ASP A 126 11.08 -33.13 56.49
C ASP A 126 12.63 -32.88 56.39
N ARG A 127 13.35 -32.84 57.53
CA ARG A 127 14.62 -32.10 57.75
C ARG A 127 15.90 -32.95 57.94
N ALA A 128 17.07 -32.27 57.90
CA ALA A 128 18.48 -32.68 58.21
C ALA A 128 19.31 -33.21 57.00
N GLN A 129 20.58 -32.83 56.76
CA GLN A 129 21.82 -32.76 57.59
C GLN A 129 22.35 -34.17 57.99
N GLU A 130 23.64 -34.52 57.90
CA GLU A 130 24.88 -33.81 57.46
C GLU A 130 26.04 -34.81 57.15
N GLU A 131 27.15 -34.32 56.58
CA GLU A 131 28.53 -34.89 56.52
C GLU A 131 28.79 -36.36 56.11
N LYS A 132 29.64 -36.58 55.07
CA LYS A 132 31.01 -37.16 55.24
C LYS A 132 31.82 -37.34 53.94
N ASP A 133 33.04 -36.77 53.96
CA ASP A 133 34.25 -37.18 53.22
C ASP A 133 34.98 -38.34 53.99
N PRO A 134 36.12 -38.96 53.55
CA PRO A 134 37.13 -38.47 52.59
C PRO A 134 37.85 -39.52 51.68
N GLU A 135 39.01 -39.12 51.12
CA GLU A 135 40.18 -39.95 50.69
C GLU A 135 40.03 -40.81 49.39
N THR A 136 41.06 -41.01 48.52
CA THR A 136 42.46 -40.54 48.49
C THR A 136 43.13 -40.73 47.09
N GLU A 137 44.18 -39.92 46.79
CA GLU A 137 45.40 -40.07 45.89
C GLU A 137 45.34 -40.89 44.56
N GLU A 138 46.15 -40.70 43.50
CA GLU A 138 47.26 -39.79 43.09
C GLU A 138 47.29 -39.75 41.52
N GLU A 139 47.95 -38.85 40.78
CA GLU A 139 49.41 -38.61 40.65
C GLU A 139 49.72 -37.19 40.08
N MET A 140 50.98 -36.72 40.20
CA MET A 140 51.47 -35.38 39.76
C MET A 140 52.99 -35.36 39.45
N ILE A 141 53.65 -34.30 38.93
CA ILE A 141 53.23 -32.90 38.66
C ILE A 141 53.08 -32.64 37.14
N ALA A 142 53.88 -31.91 36.34
CA ALA A 142 55.06 -31.02 36.46
C ALA A 142 55.17 -30.16 35.16
N GLU A 143 55.63 -28.91 35.11
CA GLU A 143 55.93 -27.86 36.12
C GLU A 143 55.92 -26.47 35.43
N SER A 144 55.88 -25.38 36.22
CA SER A 144 56.14 -23.97 35.88
C SER A 144 55.00 -23.09 35.32
N ALA A 145 54.95 -21.89 35.89
CA ALA A 145 54.08 -20.73 35.64
C ALA A 145 55.01 -19.47 35.55
N PRO A 146 54.55 -18.21 35.37
CA PRO A 146 53.17 -17.71 35.42
C PRO A 146 52.76 -16.71 34.31
N GLN A 147 51.55 -16.16 34.49
CA GLN A 147 50.86 -15.07 33.77
C GLN A 147 51.45 -13.67 34.15
N PRO A 148 50.97 -12.49 33.67
CA PRO A 148 49.71 -12.22 32.96
C PRO A 148 49.74 -11.17 31.81
N GLU A 149 48.54 -10.87 31.27
CA GLU A 149 47.97 -9.58 30.80
C GLU A 149 48.93 -8.38 30.46
N LYS A 150 48.69 -7.53 29.44
CA LYS A 150 47.40 -6.92 29.01
C LYS A 150 47.53 -6.14 27.68
N GLU A 151 46.40 -5.58 27.22
CA GLU A 151 46.21 -4.34 26.41
C GLU A 151 47.30 -3.80 25.46
N ARG A 152 46.90 -3.46 24.22
CA ARG A 152 47.58 -2.43 23.39
C ARG A 152 46.58 -1.52 22.67
N GLU A 153 46.63 -0.24 23.01
CA GLU A 153 46.09 0.87 22.22
C GLU A 153 47.16 1.40 21.23
N GLU A 154 46.89 2.56 20.63
CA GLU A 154 47.50 3.09 19.41
C GLU A 154 48.81 3.93 19.59
N THR A 155 49.40 4.28 18.43
CA THR A 155 50.18 5.51 18.10
C THR A 155 51.72 5.63 18.31
N VAL A 156 52.29 6.54 17.48
CA VAL A 156 53.53 7.36 17.59
C VAL A 156 54.85 6.92 16.87
N PHE A 157 55.10 7.58 15.72
CA PHE A 157 56.33 8.19 15.13
C PHE A 157 57.79 7.72 15.41
N ALA A 158 58.57 7.59 14.32
CA ALA A 158 59.89 8.24 13.96
C ALA A 158 60.40 7.64 12.61
N GLU A 159 60.97 8.33 11.60
CA GLU A 159 62.25 9.08 11.47
C GLU A 159 63.51 8.25 11.85
N GLU A 160 64.66 8.25 11.15
CA GLU A 160 65.24 8.94 9.95
C GLU A 160 66.34 7.97 9.35
N THR A 161 67.01 7.98 8.18
CA THR A 161 67.43 8.87 7.03
C THR A 161 67.54 7.96 5.74
N LEU A 162 68.26 8.15 4.60
CA LEU A 162 69.16 9.15 3.94
C LEU A 162 69.28 8.84 2.40
N ALA A 163 69.71 9.81 1.58
CA ALA A 163 70.54 9.70 0.33
C ALA A 163 70.09 8.81 -0.89
N GLU A 164 70.40 9.14 -2.16
CA GLU A 164 70.87 10.35 -2.87
C GLU A 164 70.74 10.14 -4.42
N SER A 165 70.88 11.21 -5.22
CA SER A 165 71.06 11.28 -6.69
C SER A 165 69.81 11.37 -7.60
N THR A 166 69.77 12.25 -8.62
CA THR A 166 70.61 13.44 -8.91
C THR A 166 69.85 14.46 -9.79
N GLU A 167 70.18 15.74 -9.63
CA GLU A 167 69.74 16.89 -10.45
C GLU A 167 70.62 17.06 -11.73
N PRO A 168 70.45 18.05 -12.68
CA PRO A 168 70.03 19.44 -12.44
C PRO A 168 69.18 20.22 -13.48
N ALA A 169 68.51 21.26 -12.96
CA ALA A 169 68.36 22.64 -13.47
C ALA A 169 67.77 22.94 -14.86
N ARG A 170 66.74 23.82 -14.85
CA ARG A 170 67.00 25.24 -15.18
C ARG A 170 66.05 26.26 -14.52
N GLU A 171 66.67 27.28 -13.94
CA GLU A 171 66.16 28.57 -13.42
C GLU A 171 65.53 29.43 -14.56
N GLU A 172 64.84 30.60 -14.42
CA GLU A 172 64.35 31.51 -13.35
C GLU A 172 63.26 32.46 -13.99
N ALA A 173 62.54 33.43 -13.39
CA ALA A 173 62.44 34.00 -12.02
C ALA A 173 61.06 34.65 -11.71
N VAL A 174 60.60 34.47 -10.47
CA VAL A 174 60.04 35.44 -9.49
C VAL A 174 59.57 36.85 -9.94
N GLN A 175 58.30 37.22 -9.65
CA GLN A 175 57.95 38.32 -8.71
C GLN A 175 56.44 38.43 -8.37
N GLU A 176 56.17 38.68 -7.09
CA GLU A 176 54.89 38.96 -6.40
C GLU A 176 55.15 40.14 -5.42
N PRO A 177 54.20 40.71 -4.64
CA PRO A 177 52.73 40.62 -4.67
C PRO A 177 52.00 41.99 -4.55
N ALA A 178 50.65 41.99 -4.49
CA ALA A 178 49.78 42.76 -3.55
C ALA A 178 48.36 42.98 -4.12
N GLY A 179 47.30 43.05 -3.27
CA GLY A 179 46.18 43.94 -3.65
C GLY A 179 44.72 43.78 -3.15
N ALA A 180 44.31 42.69 -2.48
CA ALA A 180 43.03 42.57 -1.74
C ALA A 180 41.66 42.67 -2.48
N GLU A 181 40.61 42.23 -1.75
CA GLU A 181 39.15 42.35 -1.96
C GLU A 181 38.47 41.60 -3.14
N GLY A 182 37.47 40.76 -2.80
CA GLY A 182 36.58 40.07 -3.76
C GLY A 182 36.09 38.70 -3.26
N GLU A 183 34.78 38.51 -3.09
CA GLU A 183 34.16 37.25 -2.65
C GLU A 183 34.18 36.18 -3.76
N PRO A 184 34.50 34.90 -3.48
CA PRO A 184 34.39 33.83 -4.46
C PRO A 184 32.94 33.36 -4.59
N ALA A 185 32.29 33.71 -5.69
CA ALA A 185 31.04 33.05 -6.11
C ALA A 185 31.31 31.55 -6.35
N ALA A 186 30.34 30.70 -5.99
CA ALA A 186 30.49 29.25 -6.08
C ALA A 186 30.77 28.80 -7.53
N GLN A 187 31.86 28.05 -7.71
CA GLN A 187 32.23 27.51 -9.01
C GLN A 187 31.26 26.40 -9.40
N ILE A 188 30.73 26.48 -10.61
CA ILE A 188 29.92 25.42 -11.21
C ILE A 188 30.87 24.30 -11.60
N PHE A 189 30.71 23.13 -11.00
CA PHE A 189 31.33 21.91 -11.50
C PHE A 189 30.58 21.47 -12.77
N GLU A 190 31.15 21.84 -13.92
CA GLU A 190 30.94 21.12 -15.17
C GLU A 190 31.75 19.82 -15.09
N GLU A 191 31.07 18.71 -14.80
CA GLU A 191 31.63 17.37 -14.93
C GLU A 191 30.75 16.62 -15.94
N ASP A 192 31.16 16.68 -17.22
CA ASP A 192 30.52 15.96 -18.33
C ASP A 192 30.76 14.45 -18.16
N ALA A 193 29.86 13.79 -17.46
CA ALA A 193 29.73 12.34 -17.49
C ALA A 193 28.85 11.93 -18.69
N ASP A 194 29.46 11.29 -19.69
CA ASP A 194 28.75 10.61 -20.77
C ASP A 194 27.94 9.42 -20.22
N GLU A 195 26.74 9.67 -19.71
CA GLU A 195 25.73 8.63 -19.50
C GLU A 195 25.31 8.10 -20.88
N GLU A 196 25.85 6.94 -21.25
CA GLU A 196 25.42 6.19 -22.42
C GLU A 196 23.90 6.03 -22.41
N ALA A 197 23.27 6.20 -23.57
CA ALA A 197 21.82 6.11 -23.68
C ALA A 197 21.35 4.66 -23.49
N GLU A 198 21.12 4.25 -22.24
CA GLU A 198 20.33 3.06 -21.93
C GLU A 198 18.98 3.21 -22.65
N ASN A 199 18.79 2.37 -23.67
CA ASN A 199 17.53 2.23 -24.38
C ASN A 199 16.58 1.44 -23.47
N ASP A 200 16.09 2.14 -22.44
CA ASP A 200 15.21 1.69 -21.37
C ASP A 200 13.92 1.16 -22.03
N GLU A 201 13.85 -0.16 -22.29
CA GLU A 201 12.63 -0.85 -22.73
C GLU A 201 11.61 -0.72 -21.58
N GLU A 202 10.86 0.38 -21.60
CA GLU A 202 10.36 1.03 -20.37
C GLU A 202 9.26 0.21 -19.66
N ALA A 203 9.73 -0.78 -18.90
CA ALA A 203 9.00 -1.56 -17.92
C ALA A 203 8.26 -0.61 -16.97
N GLY A 204 6.97 -0.42 -17.23
CA GLY A 204 6.15 0.50 -16.47
C GLY A 204 6.05 0.11 -14.99
N GLU A 205 5.69 1.07 -14.15
CA GLU A 205 5.93 0.95 -12.71
C GLU A 205 4.73 1.31 -11.81
N GLY A 206 4.40 0.35 -10.96
CA GLY A 206 3.43 0.36 -9.88
C GLY A 206 3.69 -0.87 -9.01
N ASP A 207 3.10 -0.91 -7.81
CA ASP A 207 3.08 -2.03 -6.86
C ASP A 207 4.18 -3.10 -7.09
N GLU A 208 5.40 -2.93 -6.53
CA GLU A 208 6.42 -4.00 -6.61
C GLU A 208 5.89 -5.30 -5.97
N ILE A 209 5.95 -6.40 -6.72
CA ILE A 209 5.51 -7.73 -6.26
C ILE A 209 6.69 -8.70 -6.29
N ASP A 210 7.29 -8.92 -5.13
CA ASP A 210 8.26 -10.00 -4.90
C ASP A 210 7.50 -11.33 -4.72
N ASN A 211 7.88 -12.36 -5.47
CA ASN A 211 7.31 -13.71 -5.35
C ASN A 211 8.41 -14.70 -4.92
N ALA A 212 8.06 -15.66 -4.06
CA ALA A 212 8.97 -16.70 -3.59
C ALA A 212 8.27 -18.07 -3.57
N LEU A 213 9.06 -19.13 -3.72
CA LEU A 213 8.66 -20.51 -3.50
C LEU A 213 9.35 -21.00 -2.24
N VAL A 214 8.56 -21.33 -1.23
CA VAL A 214 9.02 -22.03 -0.03
C VAL A 214 8.71 -23.51 -0.21
N THR A 215 9.75 -24.32 -0.42
CA THR A 215 9.61 -25.78 -0.52
C THR A 215 9.81 -26.38 0.86
N LEU A 216 8.74 -26.96 1.41
CA LEU A 216 8.71 -27.58 2.73
C LEU A 216 9.66 -28.78 2.79
N VAL A 217 10.15 -29.11 3.99
CA VAL A 217 10.94 -30.33 4.23
C VAL A 217 10.15 -31.60 3.85
N THR A 218 8.82 -31.54 3.93
CA THR A 218 7.88 -32.59 3.47
C THR A 218 7.72 -32.65 1.94
N GLY A 219 8.43 -31.83 1.17
CA GLY A 219 8.38 -31.76 -0.30
C GLY A 219 7.22 -30.94 -0.87
N GLY A 220 6.23 -30.58 -0.06
CA GLY A 220 5.11 -29.72 -0.47
C GLY A 220 5.54 -28.28 -0.77
N LYS A 221 4.80 -27.58 -1.62
CA LYS A 221 5.16 -26.24 -2.11
C LYS A 221 4.21 -25.17 -1.60
N VAL A 222 4.79 -24.10 -1.05
CA VAL A 222 4.10 -22.88 -0.65
C VAL A 222 4.59 -21.73 -1.52
N PHE A 223 3.67 -21.13 -2.27
CA PHE A 223 3.92 -19.90 -3.02
C PHE A 223 3.64 -18.70 -2.12
N VAL A 224 4.57 -17.75 -2.08
CA VAL A 224 4.52 -16.56 -1.24
C VAL A 224 4.62 -15.33 -2.11
N GLN A 225 3.78 -14.35 -1.86
CA GLN A 225 3.80 -13.04 -2.50
C GLN A 225 3.94 -11.95 -1.44
N TYR A 226 5.03 -11.20 -1.52
CA TYR A 226 5.27 -10.03 -0.68
C TYR A 226 4.84 -8.78 -1.45
N ARG A 227 3.88 -8.03 -0.90
CA ARG A 227 3.49 -6.71 -1.43
C ARG A 227 4.07 -5.62 -0.54
N ARG A 228 5.06 -4.89 -1.05
CA ARG A 228 5.62 -3.72 -0.33
C ARG A 228 4.62 -2.57 -0.32
N SER A 229 4.61 -1.79 0.76
CA SER A 229 4.05 -0.45 0.76
C SER A 229 4.97 0.56 0.06
N PHE A 230 4.50 1.80 -0.13
CA PHE A 230 5.33 2.95 -0.45
C PHE A 230 6.49 3.10 0.55
N ARG A 231 6.19 3.18 1.86
CA ARG A 231 7.19 3.31 2.92
C ARG A 231 8.22 2.19 2.89
N ALA A 232 7.80 0.94 2.68
CA ALA A 232 8.72 -0.20 2.59
C ALA A 232 9.67 -0.12 1.38
N ARG A 233 9.20 0.33 0.21
CA ARG A 233 10.08 0.54 -0.96
C ARG A 233 11.06 1.67 -0.71
N LEU A 234 10.61 2.79 -0.18
CA LEU A 234 11.46 3.93 0.17
C LEU A 234 12.52 3.60 1.26
N ILE A 235 12.20 2.70 2.20
CA ILE A 235 13.17 2.19 3.18
C ILE A 235 14.22 1.27 2.52
N GLN A 236 13.81 0.44 1.54
CA GLN A 236 14.68 -0.53 0.88
C GLN A 236 15.37 -0.01 -0.40
N ALA A 237 15.09 1.23 -0.80
CA ALA A 237 15.82 1.92 -1.87
C ALA A 237 17.28 2.20 -1.47
N ASP A 238 18.09 2.59 -2.45
CA ASP A 238 19.39 3.20 -2.21
C ASP A 238 19.28 4.57 -1.51
N ASP A 239 20.42 5.10 -1.06
CA ASP A 239 20.47 6.37 -0.32
C ASP A 239 20.34 7.59 -1.25
N GLU A 240 20.58 7.44 -2.55
CA GLU A 240 20.40 8.50 -3.55
C GLU A 240 18.91 8.77 -3.78
N MET A 241 18.09 7.73 -3.97
CA MET A 241 16.63 7.86 -4.08
C MET A 241 15.99 8.37 -2.78
N LYS A 242 16.56 8.07 -1.60
CA LYS A 242 16.14 8.69 -0.34
C LYS A 242 16.49 10.18 -0.31
N GLY A 243 17.66 10.55 -0.80
CA GLY A 243 18.08 11.95 -0.99
C GLY A 243 17.12 12.71 -1.91
N TYR A 244 16.89 12.20 -3.13
CA TYR A 244 15.92 12.78 -4.05
C TYR A 244 14.50 12.83 -3.44
N TYR A 245 14.09 11.83 -2.66
CA TYR A 245 12.77 11.86 -2.01
C TYR A 245 12.67 12.99 -0.98
N ASN A 246 13.67 13.17 -0.13
CA ASN A 246 13.68 14.28 0.84
C ASN A 246 13.68 15.64 0.15
N LEU A 247 14.51 15.82 -0.90
CA LEU A 247 14.53 17.06 -1.69
C LEU A 247 13.18 17.31 -2.40
N LEU A 248 12.58 16.27 -3.01
CA LEU A 248 11.28 16.34 -3.68
C LEU A 248 10.16 16.68 -2.69
N ARG A 249 10.15 16.02 -1.53
CA ARG A 249 9.19 16.26 -0.44
C ARG A 249 9.33 17.68 0.11
N ASN A 250 10.56 18.16 0.32
CA ASN A 250 10.81 19.52 0.78
C ASN A 250 10.36 20.57 -0.23
N GLU A 251 10.50 20.31 -1.53
CA GLU A 251 9.97 21.19 -2.57
C GLU A 251 8.44 21.20 -2.60
N LEU A 252 7.81 20.03 -2.62
CA LEU A 252 6.35 19.89 -2.60
C LEU A 252 5.73 20.50 -1.34
N LEU A 253 6.40 20.44 -0.18
CA LEU A 253 5.95 21.08 1.07
C LEU A 253 6.30 22.57 1.19
N SER A 254 7.10 23.13 0.27
CA SER A 254 7.40 24.57 0.25
C SER A 254 6.28 25.42 -0.38
N TYR A 255 5.24 24.80 -0.96
CA TYR A 255 4.09 25.53 -1.49
C TYR A 255 2.96 25.59 -0.46
N VAL A 256 2.53 26.81 -0.16
CA VAL A 256 1.62 27.09 0.96
C VAL A 256 0.27 26.41 0.79
N GLY A 257 -0.17 25.69 1.82
CA GLY A 257 -1.46 25.00 1.84
C GLY A 257 -1.46 23.57 1.26
N ILE A 258 -0.32 23.09 0.73
CA ILE A 258 -0.13 21.66 0.45
C ILE A 258 -0.13 20.84 1.74
N LYS A 259 -0.69 19.63 1.68
CA LYS A 259 -0.65 18.63 2.75
C LYS A 259 -0.23 17.27 2.21
N GLU A 260 0.84 16.75 2.77
CA GLU A 260 1.34 15.36 2.66
C GLU A 260 0.32 14.36 3.22
N ARG A 261 0.26 13.15 2.66
CA ARG A 261 -0.57 12.06 3.18
C ARG A 261 -0.17 10.71 2.57
N GLU A 262 0.71 10.01 3.28
CA GLU A 262 1.10 8.65 2.91
C GLU A 262 -0.11 7.70 2.76
N SER A 263 0.00 6.77 1.82
CA SER A 263 -0.92 5.68 1.57
C SER A 263 -0.15 4.42 1.21
N TRP A 264 -0.83 3.26 1.16
CA TRP A 264 -0.15 1.99 0.91
C TRP A 264 0.69 1.97 -0.38
N ASN A 265 0.29 2.68 -1.45
CA ASN A 265 0.97 2.65 -2.74
C ASN A 265 1.74 3.94 -3.08
N TYR A 266 1.38 5.08 -2.47
CA TYR A 266 1.89 6.41 -2.82
C TYR A 266 1.93 7.32 -1.60
N ASP A 267 2.83 8.29 -1.57
CA ASP A 267 2.53 9.56 -0.89
C ASP A 267 1.69 10.48 -1.80
N SER A 268 0.93 11.40 -1.22
CA SER A 268 -0.08 12.20 -1.91
C SER A 268 -0.18 13.61 -1.33
N PHE A 269 0.19 14.58 -2.16
CA PHE A 269 0.20 16.00 -1.85
C PHE A 269 -1.09 16.65 -2.37
N ASN A 270 -1.90 17.19 -1.46
CA ASN A 270 -3.21 17.78 -1.79
C ASN A 270 -3.28 19.26 -1.36
N VAL A 271 -3.79 20.11 -2.26
CA VAL A 271 -4.19 21.50 -1.94
C VAL A 271 -5.66 21.49 -1.53
N GLY A 272 -5.91 21.45 -0.21
CA GLY A 272 -7.26 21.45 0.37
C GLY A 272 -8.11 20.22 -0.02
N ARG A 273 -8.85 20.32 -1.14
CA ARG A 273 -9.65 19.22 -1.73
C ARG A 273 -9.18 18.79 -3.12
N ARG A 274 -8.24 19.51 -3.74
CA ARG A 274 -7.64 19.16 -5.04
C ARG A 274 -6.39 18.31 -4.79
N GLN A 275 -6.13 17.34 -5.67
CA GLN A 275 -4.83 16.68 -5.70
C GLN A 275 -3.85 17.57 -6.44
N PHE A 276 -2.60 17.65 -5.98
CA PHE A 276 -1.54 18.44 -6.60
C PHE A 276 -0.45 17.52 -7.17
N ALA A 277 0.09 16.64 -6.32
CA ALA A 277 1.06 15.63 -6.72
C ALA A 277 0.80 14.28 -6.03
N LYS A 278 1.36 13.22 -6.60
CA LYS A 278 1.59 11.93 -5.91
C LYS A 278 3.01 11.48 -6.18
N VAL A 279 3.64 10.88 -5.19
CA VAL A 279 4.97 10.28 -5.33
C VAL A 279 4.86 8.77 -5.12
N ASN A 280 5.47 8.02 -6.02
CA ASN A 280 5.70 6.59 -5.88
C ASN A 280 7.21 6.35 -5.79
N ALA A 281 7.64 5.38 -4.98
CA ALA A 281 9.05 5.04 -4.82
C ALA A 281 9.25 3.56 -5.15
N ASN A 282 10.25 3.26 -5.98
CA ASN A 282 10.73 1.91 -6.27
C ASN A 282 12.21 1.84 -5.89
N THR A 283 12.80 0.64 -5.99
CA THR A 283 14.17 0.36 -5.53
C THR A 283 15.26 1.26 -6.17
N LYS A 284 15.07 1.76 -7.40
CA LYS A 284 16.02 2.61 -8.16
C LYS A 284 15.38 3.86 -8.82
N SER A 285 14.15 4.20 -8.46
CA SER A 285 13.42 5.27 -9.16
C SER A 285 12.34 5.89 -8.29
N LEU A 286 12.09 7.18 -8.50
CA LEU A 286 10.91 7.87 -7.99
C LEU A 286 10.00 8.20 -9.17
N ILE A 287 8.69 7.99 -9.02
CA ILE A 287 7.69 8.39 -10.01
C ILE A 287 6.88 9.53 -9.43
N LEU A 288 6.91 10.67 -10.10
CA LEU A 288 6.12 11.84 -9.78
C LEU A 288 4.88 11.87 -10.70
N TYR A 289 3.71 12.10 -10.12
CA TYR A 289 2.45 12.32 -10.83
C TYR A 289 1.95 13.73 -10.53
N LEU A 290 1.75 14.58 -11.53
CA LEU A 290 1.40 16.00 -11.35
C LEU A 290 0.05 16.38 -11.94
N ALA A 291 -0.63 17.33 -11.29
CA ALA A 291 -1.91 17.94 -11.71
C ALA A 291 -1.76 18.98 -12.85
N LEU A 292 -0.86 18.70 -13.80
CA LEU A 292 -0.70 19.45 -15.06
C LEU A 292 -1.67 18.93 -16.13
N GLU A 293 -1.81 19.67 -17.24
CA GLU A 293 -2.42 19.12 -18.46
C GLU A 293 -1.31 18.56 -19.37
N PRO A 294 -1.45 17.34 -19.95
CA PRO A 294 -0.47 16.80 -20.90
C PRO A 294 -0.13 17.77 -22.05
N GLU A 295 -1.13 18.44 -22.61
CA GLU A 295 -0.99 19.43 -23.69
C GLU A 295 -0.21 20.69 -23.29
N SER A 296 0.02 20.91 -21.99
CA SER A 296 0.78 22.07 -21.46
C SER A 296 2.24 21.76 -21.15
N VAL A 297 2.67 20.51 -21.30
CA VAL A 297 4.02 20.04 -20.93
C VAL A 297 4.85 19.74 -22.18
N ASP A 298 6.07 20.27 -22.21
CA ASP A 298 7.01 20.12 -23.34
C ASP A 298 7.49 18.65 -23.50
N GLU A 299 7.55 18.16 -24.74
CA GLU A 299 8.01 16.81 -25.07
C GLU A 299 9.45 16.54 -24.59
N LYS A 300 10.28 17.57 -24.36
CA LYS A 300 11.63 17.47 -23.77
C LYS A 300 11.65 16.66 -22.47
N TYR A 301 10.54 16.69 -21.71
CA TYR A 301 10.42 16.01 -20.42
C TYR A 301 10.17 14.49 -20.56
N ARG A 302 9.85 13.96 -21.75
CA ARG A 302 9.56 12.52 -21.98
C ARG A 302 8.55 11.92 -21.00
N PHE A 303 7.56 12.71 -20.58
CA PHE A 303 6.53 12.27 -19.63
C PHE A 303 5.55 11.29 -20.31
N ARG A 304 4.82 10.51 -19.50
CA ARG A 304 3.67 9.72 -19.98
C ARG A 304 2.37 10.38 -19.53
N ASP A 305 1.37 10.45 -20.41
CA ASP A 305 -0.01 10.71 -19.97
C ASP A 305 -0.63 9.43 -19.40
N VAL A 306 -1.24 9.56 -18.22
CA VAL A 306 -2.04 8.52 -17.56
C VAL A 306 -3.46 9.03 -17.21
N SER A 307 -3.94 10.08 -17.87
CA SER A 307 -5.26 10.69 -17.69
C SER A 307 -6.44 9.72 -17.82
N GLU A 308 -6.33 8.70 -18.69
CA GLU A 308 -7.33 7.64 -18.84
C GLU A 308 -7.59 6.88 -17.53
N LYS A 309 -6.57 6.78 -16.68
CA LYS A 309 -6.58 5.92 -15.50
C LYS A 309 -7.34 6.57 -14.36
N ARG A 310 -8.32 5.85 -13.80
CA ARG A 310 -9.24 6.40 -12.79
C ARG A 310 -8.52 6.76 -11.48
N ARG A 311 -7.34 6.19 -11.26
CA ARG A 311 -6.42 6.49 -10.15
C ARG A 311 -5.61 7.79 -10.35
N TYR A 312 -5.33 8.15 -11.61
CA TYR A 312 -4.42 9.25 -11.97
C TYR A 312 -5.11 10.42 -12.68
N LYS A 313 -6.40 10.34 -13.01
CA LYS A 313 -7.19 11.43 -13.64
C LYS A 313 -7.00 12.85 -13.05
N ASN A 314 -6.69 12.98 -11.75
CA ASN A 314 -6.46 14.29 -11.10
C ASN A 314 -4.99 14.75 -11.15
N VAL A 315 -4.08 13.88 -11.57
CA VAL A 315 -2.62 14.02 -11.63
C VAL A 315 -2.08 13.28 -12.87
N PRO A 316 -2.49 13.69 -14.10
CA PRO A 316 -2.36 12.85 -15.30
C PRO A 316 -0.94 12.77 -15.86
N VAL A 317 -0.05 13.71 -15.55
CA VAL A 317 1.33 13.73 -16.05
C VAL A 317 2.20 12.83 -15.16
N ARG A 318 2.61 11.65 -15.65
CA ARG A 318 3.60 10.75 -15.02
C ARG A 318 5.00 11.10 -15.50
N TYR A 319 5.91 11.34 -14.55
CA TYR A 319 7.32 11.62 -14.77
C TYR A 319 8.20 10.64 -13.96
N LYS A 320 9.25 10.07 -14.58
CA LYS A 320 10.19 9.13 -13.96
C LYS A 320 11.48 9.87 -13.58
N ILE A 321 11.91 9.73 -12.33
CA ILE A 321 13.16 10.27 -11.79
C ILE A 321 14.09 9.08 -11.52
N THR A 322 15.31 9.14 -12.08
CA THR A 322 16.36 8.12 -11.93
C THR A 322 17.72 8.70 -11.50
N GLY A 323 17.91 10.01 -11.62
CA GLY A 323 19.19 10.69 -11.35
C GLY A 323 19.12 12.21 -11.55
N ALA A 324 20.22 12.91 -11.27
CA ALA A 324 20.25 14.36 -11.05
C ALA A 324 19.63 15.21 -12.18
N ARG A 325 19.83 14.84 -13.45
CA ARG A 325 19.22 15.54 -14.61
C ARG A 325 17.69 15.42 -14.61
N SER A 326 17.17 14.21 -14.40
CA SER A 326 15.73 13.98 -14.30
C SER A 326 15.12 14.68 -13.07
N PHE A 327 15.88 14.76 -11.97
CA PHE A 327 15.45 15.47 -10.76
C PHE A 327 15.29 16.98 -11.01
N LYS A 328 16.23 17.64 -11.67
CA LYS A 328 16.11 19.06 -12.06
C LYS A 328 14.83 19.34 -12.88
N TYR A 329 14.55 18.48 -13.86
CA TYR A 329 13.32 18.57 -14.66
C TYR A 329 12.04 18.32 -13.84
N ALA A 330 12.07 17.45 -12.82
CA ALA A 330 10.94 17.27 -11.92
C ALA A 330 10.63 18.54 -11.10
N LEU A 331 11.65 19.32 -10.71
CA LEU A 331 11.45 20.63 -10.07
C LEU A 331 10.81 21.65 -11.01
N GLU A 332 11.27 21.76 -12.27
CA GLU A 332 10.64 22.63 -13.29
C GLU A 332 9.15 22.31 -13.48
N LEU A 333 8.78 21.02 -13.44
CA LEU A 333 7.39 20.58 -13.58
C LEU A 333 6.56 20.86 -12.31
N ILE A 334 7.15 20.81 -11.12
CA ILE A 334 6.50 21.20 -9.86
C ILE A 334 6.22 22.71 -9.85
N GLU A 335 7.15 23.54 -10.29
CA GLU A 335 6.97 24.99 -10.41
C GLU A 335 5.82 25.33 -11.37
N GLN A 336 5.79 24.70 -12.55
CA GLN A 336 4.66 24.82 -13.51
C GLN A 336 3.33 24.40 -12.90
N ALA A 337 3.30 23.31 -12.12
CA ALA A 337 2.10 22.86 -11.42
C ALA A 337 1.66 23.85 -10.33
N ALA A 338 2.60 24.42 -9.58
CA ALA A 338 2.34 25.39 -8.52
C ALA A 338 1.81 26.72 -9.07
N ALA A 339 2.40 27.23 -10.16
CA ALA A 339 1.91 28.41 -10.87
C ALA A 339 0.45 28.23 -11.32
N LYS A 340 0.11 27.06 -11.87
CA LYS A 340 -1.26 26.69 -12.28
C LYS A 340 -2.25 26.54 -11.11
N PHE A 341 -1.75 26.39 -9.88
CA PHE A 341 -2.57 26.34 -8.67
C PHE A 341 -2.57 27.66 -7.88
N GLU A 342 -1.87 28.70 -8.37
CA GLU A 342 -1.73 30.01 -7.73
C GLU A 342 -1.20 29.89 -6.27
N LEU A 343 -0.19 29.05 -6.06
CA LEU A 343 0.37 28.78 -4.72
C LEU A 343 1.52 29.73 -4.38
N ASP A 344 1.45 30.35 -3.20
CA ASP A 344 2.59 31.05 -2.59
C ASP A 344 3.72 30.07 -2.24
N PHE A 345 4.98 30.51 -2.34
CA PHE A 345 6.15 29.75 -1.95
C PHE A 345 6.71 30.22 -0.59
N ALA A 346 6.92 29.28 0.32
CA ALA A 346 7.56 29.47 1.62
C ALA A 346 8.42 28.24 1.95
N ARG A 347 9.75 28.39 1.81
CA ARG A 347 10.74 27.29 1.94
C ARG A 347 10.52 26.44 3.20
N TYR A 348 10.13 25.19 2.99
CA TYR A 348 10.20 24.10 3.96
C TYR A 348 11.49 23.29 3.73
N GLY A 349 11.96 22.62 4.78
CA GLY A 349 13.20 21.86 4.82
C GLY A 349 13.30 21.05 6.10
N GLU A 350 12.74 19.84 6.09
CA GLU A 350 12.77 18.89 7.22
C GLU A 350 12.99 17.49 6.65
N ASP A 351 14.26 17.08 6.59
CA ASP A 351 14.65 15.80 6.01
C ASP A 351 14.24 14.63 6.88
N LEU A 352 13.61 13.63 6.28
CA LEU A 352 13.27 12.40 6.98
C LEU A 352 14.50 11.50 7.06
N VAL A 353 14.88 11.12 8.27
CA VAL A 353 15.88 10.07 8.49
C VAL A 353 15.24 8.72 8.16
N ILE A 354 15.69 8.09 7.08
CA ILE A 354 15.15 6.84 6.55
C ILE A 354 16.28 5.79 6.60
N PRO A 355 16.52 5.15 7.75
CA PRO A 355 17.48 4.04 7.83
C PRO A 355 16.97 2.87 6.99
N TYR A 356 17.89 2.10 6.42
CA TYR A 356 17.53 0.84 5.75
C TYR A 356 17.03 -0.18 6.79
N GLU A 357 15.98 -0.93 6.44
CA GLU A 357 15.45 -2.02 7.26
C GLU A 357 15.28 -3.29 6.44
N ASP A 358 15.54 -4.42 7.09
CA ASP A 358 15.37 -5.73 6.49
C ASP A 358 13.88 -6.08 6.26
N ARG A 359 13.66 -7.08 5.41
CA ARG A 359 12.30 -7.51 5.01
C ARG A 359 11.48 -8.03 6.20
N GLU A 360 12.08 -8.66 7.19
CA GLU A 360 11.37 -9.27 8.32
C GLU A 360 10.92 -8.20 9.31
N THR A 361 11.77 -7.21 9.59
CA THR A 361 11.39 -6.00 10.34
C THR A 361 10.24 -5.25 9.64
N LEU A 362 10.28 -5.12 8.31
CA LEU A 362 9.20 -4.48 7.55
C LEU A 362 7.90 -5.29 7.49
N ILE A 363 7.96 -6.63 7.55
CA ILE A 363 6.79 -7.50 7.74
C ILE A 363 6.22 -7.31 9.16
N LYS A 364 7.06 -7.34 10.20
CA LYS A 364 6.66 -7.13 11.60
C LYS A 364 6.03 -5.75 11.82
N LYS A 365 6.52 -4.71 11.14
CA LYS A 365 5.92 -3.36 11.09
C LYS A 365 4.66 -3.25 10.23
N ARG A 366 4.22 -4.35 9.58
CA ARG A 366 3.10 -4.43 8.63
C ARG A 366 3.23 -3.46 7.43
N LEU A 367 4.47 -3.08 7.08
CA LEU A 367 4.79 -2.27 5.90
C LEU A 367 4.97 -3.14 4.64
N ILE A 368 5.12 -4.46 4.81
CA ILE A 368 4.99 -5.48 3.77
C ILE A 368 3.83 -6.39 4.17
N LYS A 369 2.99 -6.79 3.21
CA LYS A 369 1.94 -7.81 3.40
C LYS A 369 2.37 -9.12 2.76
N VAL A 370 2.27 -10.22 3.50
CA VAL A 370 2.61 -11.55 2.99
C VAL A 370 1.33 -12.29 2.59
N TYR A 371 1.30 -12.81 1.37
CA TYR A 371 0.22 -13.65 0.88
C TYR A 371 0.79 -15.02 0.53
N ALA A 372 0.61 -15.99 1.42
CA ALA A 372 1.11 -17.35 1.25
C ALA A 372 -0.02 -18.34 0.95
N LYS A 373 0.22 -19.25 0.00
CA LYS A 373 -0.68 -20.38 -0.29
C LYS A 373 0.09 -21.64 -0.68
N ARG A 374 -0.44 -22.79 -0.30
CA ARG A 374 0.01 -24.10 -0.78
C ARG A 374 -0.39 -24.34 -2.23
N GLU A 375 0.28 -25.28 -2.89
CA GLU A 375 -0.09 -25.78 -4.23
C GLU A 375 -1.49 -26.42 -4.29
N THR A 376 -2.05 -26.83 -3.15
CA THR A 376 -3.46 -27.27 -2.97
C THR A 376 -4.49 -26.13 -3.10
N GLY A 377 -4.02 -24.87 -3.05
CA GLY A 377 -4.85 -23.66 -2.98
C GLY A 377 -5.19 -23.19 -1.56
N GLU A 378 -4.80 -23.95 -0.53
CA GLU A 378 -4.97 -23.59 0.88
C GLU A 378 -4.14 -22.35 1.25
N THR A 379 -4.73 -21.40 1.96
CA THR A 379 -4.02 -20.24 2.50
C THR A 379 -3.15 -20.63 3.69
N VAL A 380 -1.91 -20.13 3.70
CA VAL A 380 -0.95 -20.29 4.80
C VAL A 380 -0.86 -18.96 5.55
N THR A 381 -0.90 -19.01 6.88
CA THR A 381 -0.74 -17.81 7.74
C THR A 381 0.73 -17.38 7.83
N GLU A 382 0.98 -16.15 8.25
CA GLU A 382 2.34 -15.62 8.40
C GLU A 382 3.14 -16.44 9.43
N GLU A 383 2.54 -16.78 10.58
CA GLU A 383 3.10 -17.65 11.62
C GLU A 383 3.45 -19.07 11.12
N GLN A 384 2.57 -19.68 10.31
CA GLN A 384 2.84 -20.99 9.70
C GLN A 384 4.00 -20.92 8.70
N LEU A 385 4.11 -19.82 7.95
CA LEU A 385 5.21 -19.63 7.00
C LEU A 385 6.55 -19.45 7.72
N GLU A 386 6.58 -18.65 8.80
CA GLU A 386 7.75 -18.52 9.67
C GLU A 386 8.15 -19.88 10.27
N THR A 387 7.18 -20.66 10.74
CA THR A 387 7.41 -22.03 11.24
C THR A 387 8.08 -22.91 10.18
N TYR A 388 7.57 -22.93 8.94
CA TYR A 388 8.18 -23.72 7.87
C TYR A 388 9.60 -23.29 7.52
N ILE A 389 9.87 -21.98 7.54
CA ILE A 389 11.23 -21.45 7.30
C ILE A 389 12.17 -21.87 8.43
N ALA A 390 11.72 -21.82 9.70
CA ALA A 390 12.47 -22.29 10.85
C ALA A 390 12.69 -23.82 10.87
N GLU A 391 11.74 -24.61 10.35
CA GLU A 391 11.89 -26.05 10.10
C GLU A 391 12.92 -26.37 8.99
N GLY A 392 13.43 -25.37 8.27
CA GLY A 392 14.42 -25.54 7.20
C GLY A 392 13.84 -25.61 5.78
N ALA A 393 12.62 -25.12 5.55
CA ALA A 393 12.05 -25.05 4.21
C ALA A 393 12.88 -24.13 3.28
N LYS A 394 13.19 -24.62 2.09
CA LYS A 394 14.03 -23.90 1.12
C LYS A 394 13.26 -22.74 0.49
N VAL A 395 13.68 -21.50 0.76
CA VAL A 395 13.13 -20.28 0.17
C VAL A 395 13.86 -19.92 -1.12
N GLU A 396 13.21 -20.09 -2.26
CA GLU A 396 13.69 -19.65 -3.57
C GLU A 396 13.01 -18.33 -3.95
N LYS A 397 13.80 -17.26 -4.19
CA LYS A 397 13.28 -16.04 -4.83
C LYS A 397 12.89 -16.36 -6.27
N LEU A 398 11.73 -15.92 -6.72
CA LEU A 398 11.38 -15.85 -8.14
C LEU A 398 11.45 -14.40 -8.62
N SER A 399 11.28 -14.22 -9.93
CA SER A 399 11.16 -12.91 -10.58
C SER A 399 10.23 -11.98 -9.80
N ALA A 400 10.82 -11.00 -9.12
CA ALA A 400 10.10 -9.77 -8.79
C ALA A 400 9.71 -9.10 -10.11
N TYR A 401 8.50 -8.56 -10.18
CA TYR A 401 8.04 -7.81 -11.34
C TYR A 401 7.29 -6.56 -10.87
N THR A 402 7.35 -5.52 -11.70
CA THR A 402 6.70 -4.23 -11.48
C THR A 402 5.41 -4.16 -12.29
N VAL A 403 4.41 -3.43 -11.79
CA VAL A 403 3.15 -3.24 -12.51
C VAL A 403 3.31 -2.17 -13.60
N THR A 404 3.32 -2.61 -14.85
CA THR A 404 3.30 -1.77 -16.05
C THR A 404 1.95 -1.10 -16.30
N ASP A 405 1.98 0.06 -16.96
CA ASP A 405 0.74 0.73 -17.36
C ASP A 405 0.04 0.03 -18.54
N GLN A 406 0.84 -0.52 -19.44
CA GLN A 406 0.44 -1.34 -20.59
C GLN A 406 1.45 -2.46 -20.78
N VAL A 407 1.01 -3.59 -21.34
CA VAL A 407 1.85 -4.75 -21.66
C VAL A 407 1.35 -5.48 -22.91
N ASN A 408 2.26 -5.98 -23.73
CA ASN A 408 2.04 -6.89 -24.86
C ASN A 408 2.36 -8.35 -24.48
N VAL A 409 1.90 -9.33 -25.25
CA VAL A 409 2.15 -10.76 -24.96
C VAL A 409 3.65 -11.07 -24.91
N GLY A 410 4.44 -10.50 -25.82
CA GLY A 410 5.90 -10.73 -25.88
C GLY A 410 6.65 -10.17 -24.65
N GLU A 411 6.40 -8.90 -24.33
CA GLU A 411 6.90 -8.24 -23.10
C GLU A 411 6.49 -9.03 -21.85
N ALA A 412 5.25 -9.52 -21.80
CA ALA A 412 4.78 -10.31 -20.67
C ALA A 412 5.53 -11.64 -20.54
N GLU A 413 5.89 -12.29 -21.64
CA GLU A 413 6.63 -13.54 -21.63
C GLU A 413 8.11 -13.39 -21.24
N THR A 414 8.74 -12.23 -21.49
CA THR A 414 10.10 -11.93 -21.00
C THR A 414 10.09 -11.48 -19.54
N LEU A 415 9.16 -10.59 -19.14
CA LEU A 415 9.10 -10.00 -17.80
C LEU A 415 8.63 -10.99 -16.71
N ILE A 416 7.82 -12.00 -17.04
CA ILE A 416 7.34 -12.99 -16.06
C ILE A 416 7.56 -14.43 -16.56
N SER A 417 8.23 -15.24 -15.73
CA SER A 417 8.46 -16.66 -16.04
C SER A 417 7.17 -17.49 -16.03
N ASP A 418 7.16 -18.60 -16.77
CA ASP A 418 6.08 -19.59 -16.76
C ASP A 418 5.90 -20.30 -15.41
N ALA A 419 6.92 -20.28 -14.55
CA ALA A 419 6.80 -20.72 -13.16
C ALA A 419 5.98 -19.68 -12.37
N THR A 420 6.42 -18.42 -12.36
CA THR A 420 5.75 -17.29 -11.70
C THR A 420 4.29 -17.16 -12.12
N ALA A 421 3.98 -17.31 -13.41
CA ALA A 421 2.60 -17.30 -13.91
C ALA A 421 1.70 -18.39 -13.27
N LYS A 422 2.23 -19.58 -13.01
CA LYS A 422 1.50 -20.66 -12.30
C LYS A 422 1.28 -20.33 -10.83
N GLN A 423 2.24 -19.65 -10.18
CA GLN A 423 2.11 -19.19 -8.79
C GLN A 423 1.00 -18.16 -8.66
N LEU A 424 0.90 -17.22 -9.61
CA LEU A 424 -0.15 -16.21 -9.64
C LEU A 424 -1.55 -16.83 -9.86
N ILE A 425 -1.66 -17.94 -10.58
CA ILE A 425 -2.91 -18.75 -10.67
C ILE A 425 -3.24 -19.44 -9.34
N ALA A 426 -2.26 -19.90 -8.58
CA ALA A 426 -2.50 -20.50 -7.26
C ALA A 426 -2.90 -19.45 -6.21
N LEU A 427 -2.15 -18.34 -6.16
CA LEU A 427 -2.37 -17.19 -5.27
C LEU A 427 -3.68 -16.43 -5.58
N ALA A 428 -4.19 -16.51 -6.81
CA ALA A 428 -5.46 -15.92 -7.24
C ALA A 428 -6.59 -16.09 -6.21
N GLY A 429 -7.45 -15.10 -6.07
CA GLY A 429 -8.66 -15.24 -5.25
C GLY A 429 -9.52 -16.39 -5.80
N GLU A 430 -10.11 -17.21 -4.94
CA GLU A 430 -11.08 -18.20 -5.40
C GLU A 430 -12.50 -17.66 -5.17
N ARG A 431 -13.37 -17.83 -6.16
CA ARG A 431 -14.82 -17.60 -6.07
C ARG A 431 -15.50 -18.94 -6.32
N SER A 432 -16.40 -19.38 -5.45
CA SER A 432 -17.23 -20.53 -5.74
C SER A 432 -18.48 -20.10 -6.51
N GLU A 433 -18.81 -20.87 -7.55
CA GLU A 433 -20.06 -20.73 -8.31
C GLU A 433 -20.61 -22.14 -8.58
N ARG A 434 -21.93 -22.31 -8.42
CA ARG A 434 -22.60 -23.61 -8.60
C ARG A 434 -22.33 -24.19 -9.99
N ALA A 435 -22.03 -25.48 -10.07
CA ALA A 435 -21.64 -26.17 -11.31
C ALA A 435 -22.69 -26.13 -12.45
N ALA A 436 -22.72 -25.04 -13.23
CA ALA A 436 -23.52 -24.96 -14.44
C ALA A 436 -23.06 -25.99 -15.49
N GLN A 437 -24.02 -26.69 -16.11
CA GLN A 437 -23.81 -27.47 -17.34
C GLN A 437 -23.96 -26.56 -18.55
N GLY A 438 -23.01 -26.64 -19.49
CA GLY A 438 -23.02 -25.87 -20.73
C GLY A 438 -21.65 -25.81 -21.38
N LYS A 439 -21.57 -25.12 -22.52
CA LYS A 439 -20.35 -25.07 -23.35
C LYS A 439 -19.26 -24.23 -22.66
N ARG A 440 -18.01 -24.69 -22.73
CA ARG A 440 -16.81 -23.88 -22.47
C ARG A 440 -16.54 -22.97 -23.66
N THR A 441 -16.30 -21.69 -23.41
CA THR A 441 -15.85 -20.72 -24.41
C THR A 441 -14.46 -20.18 -24.08
N TYR A 442 -13.87 -19.42 -25.00
CA TYR A 442 -12.66 -18.64 -24.77
C TYR A 442 -12.95 -17.15 -24.98
N VAL A 443 -12.16 -16.29 -24.34
CA VAL A 443 -12.18 -14.83 -24.51
C VAL A 443 -10.74 -14.32 -24.46
N ASN A 444 -10.39 -13.37 -25.32
CA ASN A 444 -9.04 -12.81 -25.40
C ASN A 444 -8.92 -11.52 -24.56
N LEU A 445 -7.72 -11.22 -24.08
CA LEU A 445 -7.47 -10.03 -23.26
C LEU A 445 -7.58 -8.69 -24.01
N ASP A 446 -7.19 -8.61 -25.29
CA ASP A 446 -7.45 -7.45 -26.15
C ASP A 446 -8.94 -7.06 -26.14
N THR A 447 -9.80 -8.04 -26.40
CA THR A 447 -11.26 -7.90 -26.51
C THR A 447 -11.87 -7.49 -25.17
N ILE A 448 -11.33 -7.99 -24.06
CA ILE A 448 -11.71 -7.58 -22.71
C ILE A 448 -11.25 -6.13 -22.43
N SER A 449 -10.02 -5.76 -22.82
CA SER A 449 -9.50 -4.40 -22.62
C SER A 449 -10.33 -3.36 -23.36
N GLU A 450 -10.72 -3.63 -24.61
CA GLU A 450 -11.61 -2.74 -25.39
C GLU A 450 -12.95 -2.50 -24.68
N HIS A 451 -13.58 -3.56 -24.17
CA HIS A 451 -14.99 -3.54 -23.75
C HIS A 451 -15.21 -3.23 -22.27
N PHE A 452 -14.18 -3.22 -21.43
CA PHE A 452 -14.27 -2.94 -19.98
C PHE A 452 -13.50 -1.68 -19.57
N ARG A 453 -13.84 -1.11 -18.41
CA ARG A 453 -13.18 0.06 -17.82
C ARG A 453 -12.11 -0.37 -16.81
N GLU A 454 -11.15 0.50 -16.53
CA GLU A 454 -10.13 0.24 -15.51
C GLU A 454 -10.76 0.04 -14.11
N ASP A 455 -10.17 -0.90 -13.36
CA ASP A 455 -10.62 -1.43 -12.07
C ASP A 455 -12.04 -2.07 -12.12
N GLU A 456 -12.55 -2.40 -13.30
CA GLU A 456 -13.81 -3.13 -13.45
C GLU A 456 -13.62 -4.65 -13.17
N THR A 457 -14.70 -5.31 -12.73
CA THR A 457 -14.72 -6.76 -12.54
C THR A 457 -15.31 -7.45 -13.77
N VAL A 458 -14.53 -8.32 -14.39
CA VAL A 458 -14.88 -9.12 -15.57
C VAL A 458 -15.30 -10.51 -15.10
N ASP A 459 -16.56 -10.86 -15.27
CA ASP A 459 -17.11 -12.17 -14.90
C ASP A 459 -18.05 -12.75 -15.97
N LEU A 460 -18.51 -13.98 -15.79
CA LEU A 460 -19.36 -14.66 -16.78
C LEU A 460 -20.71 -13.95 -17.02
N ALA A 461 -21.20 -13.13 -16.08
CA ALA A 461 -22.44 -12.38 -16.24
C ALA A 461 -22.21 -11.12 -17.09
N SER A 462 -21.24 -10.28 -16.71
CA SER A 462 -20.87 -9.06 -17.44
C SER A 462 -20.39 -9.33 -18.87
N LEU A 463 -19.67 -10.44 -19.10
CA LEU A 463 -19.31 -10.89 -20.46
C LEU A 463 -20.52 -11.26 -21.33
N LYS A 464 -21.60 -11.82 -20.75
CA LYS A 464 -22.84 -12.15 -21.47
C LYS A 464 -23.68 -10.92 -21.77
N GLU A 465 -23.73 -9.98 -20.83
CA GLU A 465 -24.43 -8.70 -20.99
C GLU A 465 -23.80 -7.87 -22.13
N ARG A 466 -22.46 -7.79 -22.15
CA ARG A 466 -21.67 -7.14 -23.21
C ARG A 466 -21.61 -7.94 -24.53
N GLY A 467 -22.25 -9.11 -24.61
CA GLY A 467 -22.32 -9.94 -25.84
C GLY A 467 -21.03 -10.65 -26.24
N LEU A 468 -20.00 -10.64 -25.40
CA LEU A 468 -18.66 -11.18 -25.68
C LEU A 468 -18.57 -12.71 -25.58
N VAL A 469 -19.60 -13.34 -25.01
CA VAL A 469 -19.76 -14.79 -24.94
C VAL A 469 -21.21 -15.20 -25.22
N ASP A 470 -21.40 -16.44 -25.68
CA ASP A 470 -22.73 -17.04 -25.83
C ASP A 470 -23.50 -16.99 -24.49
N LYS A 471 -24.77 -16.58 -24.53
CA LYS A 471 -25.67 -16.58 -23.37
C LYS A 471 -25.77 -17.97 -22.72
N LYS A 472 -25.56 -19.04 -23.48
CA LYS A 472 -25.49 -20.46 -23.05
C LYS A 472 -24.11 -20.93 -22.57
N ALA A 473 -23.08 -20.08 -22.60
CA ALA A 473 -21.77 -20.43 -22.03
C ALA A 473 -21.89 -20.66 -20.51
N ALA A 474 -21.34 -21.77 -20.02
CA ALA A 474 -21.35 -22.12 -18.58
C ALA A 474 -19.97 -22.01 -17.93
N ALA A 475 -18.93 -21.79 -18.73
CA ALA A 475 -17.57 -21.56 -18.29
C ALA A 475 -16.77 -20.86 -19.40
N TYR A 476 -15.75 -20.09 -19.03
CA TYR A 476 -14.82 -19.49 -19.99
C TYR A 476 -13.36 -19.61 -19.58
N LYS A 477 -12.47 -19.65 -20.57
CA LYS A 477 -11.02 -19.53 -20.42
C LYS A 477 -10.53 -18.20 -20.99
N VAL A 478 -9.67 -17.50 -20.25
CA VAL A 478 -9.01 -16.27 -20.72
C VAL A 478 -7.75 -16.63 -21.49
N LEU A 479 -7.55 -16.00 -22.65
CA LEU A 479 -6.37 -16.16 -23.51
C LEU A 479 -5.63 -14.84 -23.70
N ALA A 480 -4.31 -14.94 -23.90
CA ALA A 480 -3.47 -13.79 -24.24
C ALA A 480 -3.53 -13.51 -25.74
N ARG A 481 -3.81 -12.26 -26.09
CA ARG A 481 -3.72 -11.70 -27.43
C ARG A 481 -3.72 -10.17 -27.33
N GLY A 482 -2.98 -9.51 -28.22
CA GLY A 482 -2.85 -8.06 -28.26
C GLY A 482 -2.16 -7.49 -27.03
N SER A 483 -2.40 -6.21 -26.75
CA SER A 483 -1.97 -5.55 -25.53
C SER A 483 -3.11 -5.44 -24.50
N LEU A 484 -2.72 -5.31 -23.23
CA LEU A 484 -3.59 -4.96 -22.12
C LEU A 484 -3.06 -3.67 -21.48
N ASN A 485 -3.90 -2.65 -21.36
CA ASN A 485 -3.55 -1.32 -20.84
C ASN A 485 -4.37 -0.90 -19.60
N LYS A 486 -5.04 -1.85 -18.96
CA LYS A 486 -6.01 -1.62 -17.89
C LYS A 486 -5.86 -2.64 -16.77
N SER A 487 -5.76 -2.15 -15.53
CA SER A 487 -6.05 -2.94 -14.33
C SER A 487 -7.47 -3.48 -14.42
N LEU A 488 -7.65 -4.80 -14.29
CA LEU A 488 -8.94 -5.49 -14.32
C LEU A 488 -8.99 -6.64 -13.31
N THR A 489 -10.11 -6.85 -12.64
CA THR A 489 -10.34 -8.03 -11.80
C THR A 489 -11.08 -9.09 -12.61
N ILE A 490 -10.39 -10.14 -13.06
CA ILE A 490 -10.96 -11.12 -13.99
C ILE A 490 -11.28 -12.44 -13.27
N VAL A 491 -12.55 -12.84 -13.34
CA VAL A 491 -13.18 -13.95 -12.62
C VAL A 491 -13.53 -15.06 -13.60
N ALA A 492 -12.59 -15.97 -13.86
CA ALA A 492 -12.73 -17.01 -14.89
C ALA A 492 -12.45 -18.42 -14.36
N ASN A 493 -12.90 -19.45 -15.07
CA ASN A 493 -12.67 -20.84 -14.65
C ASN A 493 -11.23 -21.31 -14.93
N ASP A 494 -10.57 -20.70 -15.92
CA ASP A 494 -9.24 -21.07 -16.38
C ASP A 494 -8.58 -19.90 -17.14
N PHE A 495 -7.25 -19.89 -17.21
CA PHE A 495 -6.45 -18.85 -17.85
C PHE A 495 -5.30 -19.49 -18.66
N SER A 496 -4.80 -18.85 -19.72
CA SER A 496 -3.47 -19.19 -20.25
C SER A 496 -2.38 -18.58 -19.37
N LEU A 497 -1.17 -19.17 -19.38
CA LEU A 497 -0.06 -18.63 -18.59
C LEU A 497 0.28 -17.18 -19.02
N PRO A 498 0.43 -16.86 -20.31
CA PRO A 498 0.72 -15.47 -20.73
C PRO A 498 -0.43 -14.51 -20.43
N ALA A 499 -1.68 -14.98 -20.33
CA ALA A 499 -2.80 -14.12 -19.93
C ALA A 499 -2.64 -13.67 -18.46
N VAL A 500 -2.21 -14.57 -17.59
CA VAL A 500 -1.91 -14.25 -16.18
C VAL A 500 -0.70 -13.34 -16.08
N LYS A 501 0.32 -13.51 -16.92
CA LYS A 501 1.45 -12.57 -17.01
C LYS A 501 0.96 -11.16 -17.33
N MET A 502 0.15 -10.99 -18.38
CA MET A 502 -0.38 -9.67 -18.75
C MET A 502 -1.32 -9.05 -17.69
N ILE A 503 -2.22 -9.84 -17.10
CA ILE A 503 -3.12 -9.36 -16.02
C ILE A 503 -2.31 -8.90 -14.80
N ALA A 504 -1.28 -9.66 -14.42
CA ALA A 504 -0.44 -9.34 -13.27
C ALA A 504 0.45 -8.12 -13.54
N LEU A 505 1.05 -8.03 -14.72
CA LEU A 505 1.84 -6.86 -15.13
C LEU A 505 0.98 -5.59 -15.23
N THR A 506 -0.31 -5.66 -15.54
CA THR A 506 -1.18 -4.47 -15.53
C THR A 506 -1.83 -4.18 -14.16
N GLY A 507 -1.37 -4.84 -13.10
CA GLY A 507 -1.89 -4.65 -11.73
C GLY A 507 -3.29 -5.24 -11.50
N GLY A 508 -3.84 -5.90 -12.52
CA GLY A 508 -5.10 -6.61 -12.47
C GLY A 508 -5.04 -7.81 -11.52
N ARG A 509 -6.22 -8.33 -11.19
CA ARG A 509 -6.40 -9.44 -10.26
C ARG A 509 -6.98 -10.64 -10.96
N VAL A 510 -6.22 -11.73 -11.00
CA VAL A 510 -6.71 -13.05 -11.36
C VAL A 510 -7.59 -13.59 -10.22
N VAL A 511 -8.79 -14.03 -10.56
CA VAL A 511 -9.72 -14.73 -9.66
C VAL A 511 -10.20 -16.00 -10.37
N LYS A 512 -10.07 -17.14 -9.71
CA LYS A 512 -10.40 -18.45 -10.27
C LYS A 512 -11.75 -18.94 -9.75
N VAL A 513 -12.63 -19.32 -10.67
CA VAL A 513 -13.94 -19.89 -10.34
C VAL A 513 -13.81 -21.40 -10.11
N ARG A 514 -13.93 -21.83 -8.85
CA ARG A 514 -14.15 -23.25 -8.52
C ARG A 514 -15.62 -23.60 -8.75
N LYS A 515 -15.85 -24.84 -9.19
CA LYS A 515 -17.18 -25.45 -9.18
C LYS A 515 -17.43 -26.07 -7.81
N GLU A 516 -18.53 -25.65 -7.19
CA GLU A 516 -19.29 -26.44 -6.20
C GLU A 516 -20.27 -27.37 -6.93
#